data_AF-A0A355BX64-F1
#
_entry.id   AF-A0A355BX64-F1
#
_cell.length_a   1.000
_cell.length_b   1.000
_cell.length_c   1.000
_cell.angle_alpha   90.00
_cell.angle_beta   90.00
_cell.angle_gamma   90.00
#
_symmetry.space_group_name_H-M   'P 1'
#
loop_
_entity.id
_entity.type
_entity.pdbx_description
1 polymer ?
#
loop_
_entity_poly.entity_id
_entity_poly.type
_entity_poly.pdbx_seq_one_letter_code
_entity_poly.pdbx_strand_id
1 'polypeptide(L)'
;MSAPSRRPRNSRGAPFRNCRAARPNGDRRPISSLQALALRRPIRAAAASAIRRPKGRRNRRRTRAKCPIRNSTRRQKRRQNKMTGIRIMKTRLIIGAALAGAALFGALAVSFVSAQQTKPAPSAERREIEAIVREVIRDNPEIIVEALNAYSDQQTADAAAAAMPALLKEETGFVAGKNPAQAKVTVVELFDYHCGVCKRATSLVQELAHKDPAVRVIFRELPILRKESDAAARFALAAREQGRYLDYHFALMSQSGVLTEERLLEIARSTGLDGKKLKADASAPKLETALQSNFEAAQRMRLDGTPSFIVTSQNGAFLRVIPGLDEGAIRTAIAEAKKAKPAG
;
A
#
# COMPACT_ATOMS: atom_id res chain seq x y z
N MET A 1 -49.02 38.84 -64.36
CA MET A 1 -48.22 39.79 -65.18
C MET A 1 -46.92 39.97 -64.42
N SER A 2 -45.72 39.52 -64.80
CA SER A 2 -45.16 38.97 -66.03
C SER A 2 -43.95 38.09 -65.64
N ALA A 3 -43.70 36.99 -66.36
CA ALA A 3 -42.44 36.23 -66.32
C ALA A 3 -41.48 36.76 -67.44
N PRO A 4 -40.33 36.16 -67.83
CA PRO A 4 -39.47 35.08 -67.25
C PRO A 4 -37.92 35.33 -67.44
N SER A 5 -37.11 34.25 -67.33
CA SER A 5 -35.83 33.97 -68.05
C SER A 5 -34.52 34.47 -67.38
N ARG A 6 -33.34 33.79 -67.35
CA ARG A 6 -32.74 32.59 -68.00
C ARG A 6 -31.45 32.21 -67.23
N ARG A 7 -31.05 30.92 -67.25
CA ARG A 7 -29.69 30.38 -66.92
C ARG A 7 -28.71 30.61 -68.11
N PRO A 8 -27.51 29.97 -68.20
CA PRO A 8 -26.34 29.76 -67.30
C PRO A 8 -24.99 30.18 -67.99
N ARG A 9 -23.82 30.07 -67.33
CA ARG A 9 -22.59 29.45 -67.92
C ARG A 9 -21.40 29.32 -66.97
N ASN A 10 -20.66 28.26 -67.26
CA ASN A 10 -19.50 27.68 -66.61
C ASN A 10 -18.21 28.24 -67.26
N SER A 11 -17.10 28.40 -66.53
CA SER A 11 -15.77 28.35 -67.17
C SER A 11 -14.67 27.91 -66.20
N ARG A 12 -13.94 26.90 -66.68
CA ARG A 12 -12.73 26.27 -66.15
C ARG A 12 -11.51 27.13 -66.53
N GLY A 13 -10.42 27.04 -65.77
CA GLY A 13 -9.13 27.58 -66.23
C GLY A 13 -8.00 27.61 -65.20
N ALA A 14 -7.43 26.43 -64.93
CA ALA A 14 -5.99 26.06 -64.82
C ALA A 14 -4.85 27.04 -64.38
N PRO A 15 -3.68 26.49 -63.99
CA PRO A 15 -2.76 27.05 -62.99
C PRO A 15 -1.51 27.74 -63.59
N PHE A 16 -0.85 28.59 -62.79
CA PHE A 16 0.49 29.09 -63.09
C PHE A 16 1.58 28.34 -62.32
N ARG A 17 2.58 27.88 -63.08
CA ARG A 17 3.85 27.28 -62.64
C ARG A 17 5.01 28.21 -63.02
N ASN A 18 6.13 28.01 -62.31
CA ASN A 18 7.53 28.43 -62.58
C ASN A 18 7.89 29.87 -62.17
N CYS A 19 9.07 30.20 -61.64
CA CYS A 19 10.44 29.75 -61.94
C CYS A 19 11.40 29.88 -60.73
N ARG A 20 12.56 29.21 -60.85
CA ARG A 20 13.72 29.14 -59.93
C ARG A 20 14.60 30.41 -59.92
N ALA A 21 15.34 30.63 -58.83
CA ALA A 21 16.77 31.05 -58.79
C ALA A 21 17.30 30.88 -57.34
N ALA A 22 18.25 29.98 -57.06
CA ALA A 22 19.72 30.16 -57.04
C ALA A 22 20.25 30.95 -55.81
N ARG A 23 21.11 30.28 -55.00
CA ARG A 23 21.88 30.80 -53.84
C ARG A 23 23.07 31.68 -54.30
N PRO A 24 23.80 32.41 -53.42
CA PRO A 24 24.91 31.79 -52.66
C PRO A 24 25.23 32.33 -51.25
N ASN A 25 26.13 31.57 -50.61
CA ASN A 25 26.87 31.60 -49.33
C ASN A 25 27.33 32.92 -48.68
N GLY A 26 27.56 32.80 -47.35
CA GLY A 26 28.65 33.45 -46.57
C GLY A 26 28.14 34.42 -45.49
N ASP A 27 28.66 34.51 -44.27
CA ASP A 27 29.75 33.83 -43.58
C ASP A 27 29.70 34.28 -42.08
N ARG A 28 29.96 33.35 -41.15
CA ARG A 28 30.73 33.47 -39.87
C ARG A 28 30.39 34.54 -38.82
N ARG A 29 29.95 34.15 -37.59
CA ARG A 29 30.71 33.76 -36.35
C ARG A 29 30.69 34.92 -35.31
N PRO A 30 31.06 34.75 -34.02
CA PRO A 30 31.51 33.54 -33.31
C PRO A 30 30.76 33.23 -31.98
N ILE A 31 30.92 31.99 -31.52
CA ILE A 31 30.75 31.57 -30.13
C ILE A 31 32.18 31.30 -29.59
N SER A 32 32.61 32.04 -28.58
CA SER A 32 33.81 31.80 -27.76
C SER A 32 33.33 31.16 -26.45
N SER A 33 33.57 29.86 -26.20
CA SER A 33 34.79 29.24 -25.65
C SER A 33 35.02 29.49 -24.16
N LEU A 34 35.25 28.38 -23.42
CA LEU A 34 35.81 28.17 -22.06
C LEU A 34 34.85 27.24 -21.27
N GLN A 35 35.21 26.07 -20.73
CA GLN A 35 36.47 25.35 -20.57
C GLN A 35 36.12 23.89 -20.24
N ALA A 36 36.83 22.94 -20.84
CA ALA A 36 36.82 21.53 -20.48
C ALA A 36 38.11 21.21 -19.72
N LEU A 37 38.02 20.50 -18.59
CA LEU A 37 39.18 19.91 -17.93
C LEU A 37 38.91 18.41 -17.72
N ALA A 38 39.45 17.60 -18.62
CA ALA A 38 39.47 16.16 -18.56
C ALA A 38 40.83 15.70 -18.01
N LEU A 39 40.83 14.94 -16.92
CA LEU A 39 42.00 14.18 -16.45
C LEU A 39 41.86 12.73 -16.92
N ARG A 40 42.71 12.34 -17.88
CA ARG A 40 43.00 10.95 -18.27
C ARG A 40 44.39 10.60 -17.77
N ARG A 41 44.54 9.46 -17.08
CA ARG A 41 45.80 8.69 -16.97
C ARG A 41 45.49 7.17 -16.84
N PRO A 42 46.46 6.29 -17.15
CA PRO A 42 46.22 5.21 -18.12
C PRO A 42 46.21 3.78 -17.55
N ILE A 43 45.59 2.92 -18.37
CA ILE A 43 45.89 1.51 -18.71
C ILE A 43 46.99 0.81 -17.89
N ARG A 44 46.59 -0.27 -17.20
CA ARG A 44 47.39 -1.50 -17.08
C ARG A 44 46.50 -2.72 -17.24
N ALA A 45 46.72 -3.44 -18.34
CA ALA A 45 46.29 -4.81 -18.55
C ALA A 45 47.17 -5.75 -17.73
N ALA A 46 46.58 -6.75 -17.08
CA ALA A 46 47.30 -7.90 -16.55
C ALA A 46 46.43 -9.16 -16.60
N ALA A 47 46.89 -10.07 -17.47
CA ALA A 47 46.94 -11.52 -17.31
C ALA A 47 45.66 -12.31 -17.01
N ALA A 48 45.28 -13.07 -18.02
CA ALA A 48 44.53 -14.31 -17.96
C ALA A 48 45.06 -15.28 -16.90
N SER A 49 44.14 -15.97 -16.21
CA SER A 49 44.43 -17.31 -15.69
C SER A 49 43.23 -18.22 -15.95
N ALA A 50 43.46 -19.19 -16.81
CA ALA A 50 42.54 -20.24 -17.19
C ALA A 50 42.48 -21.27 -16.06
N ILE A 51 41.28 -21.57 -15.55
CA ILE A 51 41.04 -22.76 -14.75
C ILE A 51 40.07 -23.69 -15.49
N ARG A 52 40.57 -24.90 -15.68
CA ARG A 52 40.04 -26.01 -16.46
C ARG A 52 38.65 -26.46 -16.01
N ARG A 53 37.82 -26.82 -17.00
CA ARG A 53 36.67 -27.74 -16.86
C ARG A 53 37.15 -29.14 -16.46
N PRO A 54 36.27 -29.94 -15.82
CA PRO A 54 36.12 -31.33 -16.23
C PRO A 54 34.71 -31.62 -16.79
N LYS A 55 34.73 -32.46 -17.82
CA LYS A 55 33.58 -33.04 -18.52
C LYS A 55 32.97 -34.19 -17.70
N GLY A 56 31.67 -34.42 -17.88
CA GLY A 56 31.00 -35.69 -17.59
C GLY A 56 29.65 -35.44 -16.90
N ARG A 57 28.51 -36.00 -17.28
CA ARG A 57 28.14 -37.02 -18.26
C ARG A 57 26.70 -36.72 -18.68
N ARG A 58 26.43 -36.75 -19.99
CA ARG A 58 25.07 -36.93 -20.51
C ARG A 58 24.63 -38.37 -20.17
N ASN A 59 23.42 -38.54 -19.64
CA ASN A 59 22.73 -39.81 -19.77
C ASN A 59 21.28 -39.57 -20.23
N ARG A 60 21.06 -39.82 -21.52
CA ARG A 60 19.73 -40.04 -22.12
C ARG A 60 19.43 -41.54 -22.01
N ARG A 61 18.34 -41.91 -21.34
CA ARG A 61 17.55 -43.13 -21.63
C ARG A 61 16.09 -42.74 -21.46
N ARG A 62 15.35 -42.53 -22.57
CA ARG A 62 14.53 -43.53 -23.28
C ARG A 62 13.52 -44.26 -22.39
N THR A 63 12.27 -43.78 -22.48
CA THR A 63 11.02 -44.52 -22.79
C THR A 63 10.69 -45.81 -22.01
N ARG A 64 9.55 -45.80 -21.29
CA ARG A 64 8.39 -46.73 -21.36
C ARG A 64 7.51 -46.46 -20.12
N ALA A 65 6.27 -46.01 -20.30
CA ALA A 65 5.04 -46.78 -20.52
C ALA A 65 4.28 -47.04 -19.20
N LYS A 66 2.95 -46.81 -19.28
CA LYS A 66 1.92 -46.83 -18.25
C LYS A 66 1.76 -48.19 -17.56
N CYS A 67 1.38 -48.20 -16.27
CA CYS A 67 0.08 -48.70 -15.78
C CYS A 67 -0.10 -48.50 -14.26
N PRO A 68 -1.34 -48.31 -13.75
CA PRO A 68 -1.64 -48.02 -12.35
C PRO A 68 -2.00 -49.29 -11.56
N ILE A 69 -1.60 -49.38 -10.29
CA ILE A 69 -2.07 -50.44 -9.38
C ILE A 69 -2.41 -49.85 -7.99
N ARG A 70 -3.72 -49.71 -7.77
CA ARG A 70 -4.54 -50.24 -6.67
C ARG A 70 -4.00 -50.17 -5.22
N ASN A 71 -4.81 -49.50 -4.40
CA ASN A 71 -4.85 -49.47 -2.93
C ASN A 71 -4.58 -50.82 -2.24
N SER A 72 -3.75 -50.79 -1.19
CA SER A 72 -3.79 -51.76 -0.09
C SER A 72 -3.55 -51.07 1.25
N THR A 73 -4.63 -50.55 1.84
CA THR A 73 -4.78 -50.50 3.30
C THR A 73 -4.73 -51.93 3.85
N ARG A 74 -4.30 -52.09 5.11
CA ARG A 74 -4.12 -53.36 5.86
C ARG A 74 -2.79 -54.08 5.66
N ARG A 75 -1.67 -53.53 6.15
CA ARG A 75 -0.53 -54.37 6.58
C ARG A 75 0.46 -53.77 7.57
N GLN A 76 0.02 -52.84 8.43
CA GLN A 76 0.90 -52.26 9.47
C GLN A 76 0.34 -52.34 10.91
N LYS A 77 -0.81 -53.01 11.10
CA LYS A 77 -1.51 -53.10 12.40
C LYS A 77 -1.50 -54.52 13.02
N ARG A 78 -0.42 -55.28 12.82
CA ARG A 78 -0.33 -56.71 13.25
C ARG A 78 1.05 -57.14 13.81
N ARG A 79 1.82 -56.23 14.41
CA ARG A 79 3.10 -56.57 15.09
C ARG A 79 3.29 -56.01 16.49
N GLN A 80 2.22 -55.61 17.19
CA GLN A 80 2.33 -55.09 18.56
C GLN A 80 1.34 -55.69 19.56
N ASN A 81 0.66 -56.77 19.19
CA ASN A 81 -0.28 -57.47 20.08
C ASN A 81 0.09 -58.96 20.14
N LYS A 82 1.15 -59.27 20.87
CA LYS A 82 1.49 -60.63 21.35
C LYS A 82 2.68 -60.55 22.31
N MET A 83 2.45 -59.93 23.47
CA MET A 83 3.13 -60.33 24.70
C MET A 83 2.16 -60.07 25.85
N THR A 84 1.64 -61.18 26.39
CA THR A 84 1.51 -61.44 27.83
C THR A 84 0.77 -60.37 28.66
N GLY A 85 -0.49 -60.55 29.07
CA GLY A 85 -1.23 -61.81 29.20
C GLY A 85 -0.66 -62.72 30.28
N ILE A 86 -0.24 -62.18 31.42
CA ILE A 86 -0.17 -62.76 32.79
C ILE A 86 0.16 -61.57 33.71
N ARG A 87 -0.88 -60.93 34.23
CA ARG A 87 -0.91 -60.06 35.44
C ARG A 87 -2.32 -59.45 35.55
N ILE A 88 -3.32 -60.33 35.51
CA ILE A 88 -4.72 -60.02 35.87
C ILE A 88 -5.06 -60.94 37.03
N MET A 89 -4.75 -60.49 38.24
CA MET A 89 -5.27 -60.92 39.54
C MET A 89 -4.32 -60.27 40.53
N LYS A 90 -4.80 -59.33 41.36
CA LYS A 90 -3.89 -58.41 42.06
C LYS A 90 -4.52 -57.16 42.68
N THR A 91 -5.41 -56.46 41.98
CA THR A 91 -5.75 -55.10 42.46
C THR A 91 -7.10 -54.59 41.96
N ARG A 92 -8.15 -55.38 42.21
CA ARG A 92 -9.54 -54.91 42.19
C ARG A 92 -10.14 -55.03 43.58
N LEU A 93 -9.46 -54.44 44.56
CA LEU A 93 -10.00 -54.25 45.91
C LEU A 93 -9.29 -53.11 46.66
N ILE A 94 -8.95 -52.01 45.98
CA ILE A 94 -8.51 -50.74 46.61
C ILE A 94 -9.11 -49.56 45.82
N ILE A 95 -10.41 -49.63 45.51
CA ILE A 95 -11.16 -48.50 44.93
C ILE A 95 -12.31 -48.07 45.87
N GLY A 96 -12.56 -48.78 46.98
CA GLY A 96 -13.63 -48.45 47.93
C GLY A 96 -13.22 -47.71 49.21
N ALA A 97 -11.93 -47.69 49.59
CA ALA A 97 -11.51 -47.24 50.94
C ALA A 97 -10.47 -46.09 50.96
N ALA A 98 -10.16 -45.50 49.81
CA ALA A 98 -9.29 -44.30 49.73
C ALA A 98 -10.08 -43.01 49.41
N LEU A 99 -11.42 -43.10 49.28
CA LEU A 99 -12.31 -41.95 49.07
C LEU A 99 -12.97 -41.44 50.36
N ALA A 100 -12.80 -42.12 51.50
CA ALA A 100 -13.29 -41.66 52.81
C ALA A 100 -12.19 -41.04 53.69
N GLY A 101 -10.91 -41.35 53.46
CA GLY A 101 -9.78 -40.77 54.20
C GLY A 101 -9.26 -39.43 53.65
N ALA A 102 -9.44 -39.17 52.35
CA ALA A 102 -9.00 -37.93 51.71
C ALA A 102 -10.01 -36.76 51.86
N ALA A 103 -11.24 -37.05 52.31
CA ALA A 103 -12.27 -36.02 52.51
C ALA A 103 -12.11 -35.28 53.85
N LEU A 104 -11.47 -35.87 54.86
CA LEU A 104 -11.28 -35.22 56.17
C LEU A 104 -9.97 -34.42 56.29
N PHE A 105 -8.93 -34.77 55.51
CA PHE A 105 -7.72 -33.93 55.40
C PHE A 105 -7.81 -32.87 54.28
N GLY A 106 -8.62 -33.11 53.25
CA GLY A 106 -8.90 -32.12 52.20
C GLY A 106 -9.75 -30.93 52.70
N ALA A 107 -10.66 -31.16 53.65
CA ALA A 107 -11.49 -30.09 54.22
C ALA A 107 -10.71 -29.15 55.15
N LEU A 108 -9.66 -29.62 55.84
CA LEU A 108 -8.83 -28.80 56.73
C LEU A 108 -7.75 -27.99 55.99
N ALA A 109 -7.30 -28.44 54.82
CA ALA A 109 -6.33 -27.69 54.01
C ALA A 109 -6.99 -26.58 53.16
N VAL A 110 -8.26 -26.75 52.76
CA VAL A 110 -8.99 -25.72 51.98
C VAL A 110 -9.41 -24.53 52.86
N SER A 111 -9.60 -24.73 54.17
CA SER A 111 -9.90 -23.62 55.09
C SER A 111 -8.67 -22.75 55.45
N PHE A 112 -7.45 -23.22 55.24
CA PHE A 112 -6.24 -22.42 55.50
C PHE A 112 -5.80 -21.55 54.30
N VAL A 113 -6.17 -21.92 53.07
CA VAL A 113 -5.77 -21.21 51.85
C VAL A 113 -6.75 -20.09 51.46
N SER A 114 -7.99 -20.12 51.94
CA SER A 114 -8.96 -19.01 51.72
C SER A 114 -8.81 -17.82 52.68
N ALA A 115 -7.95 -17.89 53.69
CA ALA A 115 -7.76 -16.81 54.68
C ALA A 115 -6.60 -15.83 54.35
N GLN A 116 -5.82 -16.09 53.28
CA GLN A 116 -4.67 -15.25 52.91
C GLN A 116 -4.87 -14.39 51.66
N GLN A 117 -6.02 -14.41 51.00
CA GLN A 117 -6.27 -13.52 49.86
C GLN A 117 -7.42 -12.55 50.16
N THR A 118 -7.08 -11.26 50.07
CA THR A 118 -7.88 -10.03 50.34
C THR A 118 -7.85 -9.47 51.77
N LYS A 119 -6.67 -9.33 52.38
CA LYS A 119 -6.46 -8.19 53.29
C LYS A 119 -6.05 -6.98 52.44
N PRO A 120 -6.73 -5.82 52.53
CA PRO A 120 -6.18 -4.59 51.98
C PRO A 120 -4.81 -4.36 52.62
N ALA A 121 -3.80 -3.98 51.83
CA ALA A 121 -2.43 -3.80 52.32
C ALA A 121 -2.43 -2.96 53.61
N PRO A 122 -1.66 -3.33 54.65
CA PRO A 122 -1.52 -2.51 55.84
C PRO A 122 -1.09 -1.10 55.42
N SER A 123 -1.77 -0.08 55.95
CA SER A 123 -1.66 1.31 55.45
C SER A 123 -0.24 1.87 55.38
N ALA A 124 0.71 1.32 56.14
CA ALA A 124 2.12 1.67 56.10
C ALA A 124 2.82 1.21 54.80
N GLU A 125 2.58 -0.02 54.34
CA GLU A 125 3.13 -0.57 53.10
C GLU A 125 2.59 0.17 51.86
N ARG A 126 1.30 0.54 51.90
CA ARG A 126 0.69 1.38 50.85
C ARG A 126 1.36 2.75 50.73
N ARG A 127 1.72 3.38 51.87
CA ARG A 127 2.42 4.68 51.88
C ARG A 127 3.84 4.58 51.35
N GLU A 128 4.52 3.48 51.64
CA GLU A 128 5.86 3.21 51.13
C GLU A 128 5.83 3.02 49.60
N ILE A 129 4.89 2.23 49.08
CA ILE A 129 4.69 2.07 47.63
C ILE A 129 4.32 3.41 46.97
N GLU A 130 3.44 4.20 47.56
CA GLU A 130 3.09 5.54 47.04
C GLU A 130 4.30 6.50 47.03
N ALA A 131 5.19 6.41 48.02
CA ALA A 131 6.41 7.19 48.08
C ALA A 131 7.40 6.78 46.97
N ILE A 132 7.62 5.47 46.79
CA ILE A 132 8.46 4.92 45.73
C ILE A 132 7.92 5.30 44.35
N VAL A 133 6.60 5.15 44.11
CA VAL A 133 5.99 5.52 42.82
C VAL A 133 6.15 7.02 42.56
N ARG A 134 5.97 7.86 43.58
CA ARG A 134 6.17 9.31 43.45
C ARG A 134 7.62 9.68 43.15
N GLU A 135 8.57 8.99 43.78
CA GLU A 135 10.00 9.13 43.55
C GLU A 135 10.36 8.73 42.11
N VAL A 136 9.94 7.55 41.65
CA VAL A 136 10.15 7.08 40.27
C VAL A 136 9.53 8.05 39.25
N ILE A 137 8.31 8.55 39.49
CA ILE A 137 7.69 9.54 38.60
C ILE A 137 8.47 10.87 38.56
N ARG A 138 9.06 11.29 39.70
CA ARG A 138 9.84 12.53 39.80
C ARG A 138 11.21 12.38 39.17
N ASP A 139 11.88 11.26 39.40
CA ASP A 139 13.26 11.02 38.99
C ASP A 139 13.35 10.47 37.56
N ASN A 140 12.26 9.87 37.07
CA ASN A 140 12.12 9.31 35.72
C ASN A 140 10.84 9.76 35.01
N PRO A 141 10.63 11.08 34.79
CA PRO A 141 9.45 11.59 34.09
C PRO A 141 9.32 11.05 32.65
N GLU A 142 10.42 10.60 32.03
CA GLU A 142 10.46 9.97 30.71
C GLU A 142 9.60 8.71 30.61
N ILE A 143 9.44 7.94 31.70
CA ILE A 143 8.62 6.72 31.71
C ILE A 143 7.15 7.06 31.41
N ILE A 144 6.67 8.19 31.93
CA ILE A 144 5.30 8.66 31.65
C ILE A 144 5.18 9.06 30.18
N VAL A 145 6.15 9.80 29.65
CA VAL A 145 6.14 10.25 28.25
C VAL A 145 6.18 9.06 27.31
N GLU A 146 7.06 8.08 27.56
CA GLU A 146 7.16 6.86 26.76
C GLU A 146 5.87 6.04 26.85
N ALA A 147 5.31 5.85 28.04
CA ALA A 147 4.06 5.13 28.21
C ALA A 147 2.88 5.82 27.49
N LEU A 148 2.79 7.15 27.57
CA LEU A 148 1.77 7.94 26.87
C LEU A 148 1.94 7.85 25.34
N ASN A 149 3.17 7.95 24.85
CA ASN A 149 3.48 7.83 23.43
C ASN A 149 3.15 6.41 22.92
N ALA A 150 3.60 5.36 23.60
CA ALA A 150 3.31 3.99 23.24
C ALA A 150 1.79 3.70 23.24
N TYR A 151 1.05 4.24 24.22
CA TYR A 151 -0.41 4.14 24.27
C TYR A 151 -1.08 4.88 23.12
N SER A 152 -0.61 6.10 22.80
CA SER A 152 -1.11 6.89 21.67
C SER A 152 -0.80 6.21 20.32
N ASP A 153 0.40 5.67 20.15
CA ASP A 153 0.82 4.93 18.96
C ASP A 153 -0.04 3.67 18.76
N GLN A 154 -0.34 2.95 19.85
CA GLN A 154 -1.26 1.82 19.79
C GLN A 154 -2.68 2.26 19.36
N GLN A 155 -3.22 3.33 19.96
CA GLN A 155 -4.53 3.84 19.58
C GLN A 155 -4.61 4.29 18.12
N THR A 156 -3.57 4.96 17.62
CA THR A 156 -3.54 5.40 16.22
C THR A 156 -3.41 4.22 15.26
N ALA A 157 -2.65 3.19 15.63
CA ALA A 157 -2.56 1.94 14.87
C ALA A 157 -3.90 1.20 14.83
N ASP A 158 -4.62 1.09 15.95
CA ASP A 158 -5.92 0.44 16.03
C ASP A 158 -6.98 1.21 15.23
N ALA A 159 -7.01 2.54 15.37
CA ALA A 159 -7.91 3.41 14.60
C ALA A 159 -7.61 3.32 13.09
N ALA A 160 -6.34 3.26 12.72
CA ALA A 160 -5.93 3.07 11.34
C ALA A 160 -6.32 1.69 10.80
N ALA A 161 -6.13 0.63 11.58
CA ALA A 161 -6.56 -0.71 11.20
C ALA A 161 -8.08 -0.77 10.99
N ALA A 162 -8.86 -0.11 11.86
CA ALA A 162 -10.32 -0.05 11.75
C ALA A 162 -10.81 0.76 10.54
N ALA A 163 -10.12 1.84 10.18
CA ALA A 163 -10.47 2.67 9.02
C ALA A 163 -9.94 2.12 7.69
N MET A 164 -8.93 1.25 7.71
CA MET A 164 -8.29 0.68 6.52
C MET A 164 -9.27 0.08 5.49
N PRO A 165 -10.27 -0.72 5.88
CA PRO A 165 -11.15 -1.37 4.92
C PRO A 165 -11.86 -0.38 4.00
N ALA A 166 -12.22 0.81 4.50
CA ALA A 166 -12.82 1.87 3.69
C ALA A 166 -11.84 2.42 2.63
N LEU A 167 -10.56 2.52 2.98
CA LEU A 167 -9.48 3.00 2.10
C LEU A 167 -8.91 1.91 1.18
N LEU A 168 -9.37 0.67 1.25
CA LEU A 168 -8.98 -0.41 0.33
C LEU A 168 -10.03 -0.70 -0.74
N LYS A 169 -11.26 -0.17 -0.58
CA LYS A 169 -12.37 -0.29 -1.53
C LYS A 169 -12.09 0.42 -2.86
N GLU A 170 -12.05 -0.30 -3.97
CA GLU A 170 -11.69 0.28 -5.26
C GLU A 170 -12.71 1.33 -5.73
N GLU A 171 -13.98 1.21 -5.32
CA GLU A 171 -15.07 2.10 -5.72
C GLU A 171 -14.92 3.53 -5.19
N THR A 172 -14.20 3.72 -4.08
CA THR A 172 -14.03 5.03 -3.43
C THR A 172 -12.77 5.78 -3.88
N GLY A 173 -12.06 5.30 -4.90
CA GLY A 173 -10.77 5.85 -5.35
C GLY A 173 -10.31 5.28 -6.68
N PHE A 174 -9.00 5.18 -6.85
CA PHE A 174 -8.38 4.54 -8.02
C PHE A 174 -7.13 3.74 -7.63
N VAL A 175 -6.96 2.55 -8.20
CA VAL A 175 -5.80 1.67 -7.95
C VAL A 175 -4.88 1.67 -9.16
N ALA A 176 -3.60 1.98 -8.94
CA ALA A 176 -2.56 1.88 -9.95
C ALA A 176 -1.43 0.96 -9.50
N GLY A 177 -0.73 0.40 -10.46
CA GLY A 177 0.39 -0.49 -10.23
C GLY A 177 0.74 -1.23 -11.51
N LYS A 178 1.95 -1.74 -11.62
CA LYS A 178 2.34 -2.58 -12.76
C LYS A 178 1.53 -3.89 -12.79
N ASN A 179 1.37 -4.53 -11.63
CA ASN A 179 0.58 -5.74 -11.42
C ASN A 179 -0.23 -5.61 -10.11
N PRO A 180 -1.27 -4.76 -10.03
CA PRO A 180 -1.90 -4.39 -8.77
C PRO A 180 -2.52 -5.59 -8.04
N ALA A 181 -3.04 -6.58 -8.77
CA ALA A 181 -3.59 -7.82 -8.21
C ALA A 181 -2.52 -8.76 -7.57
N GLN A 182 -1.24 -8.59 -7.94
CA GLN A 182 -0.12 -9.40 -7.43
C GLN A 182 0.81 -8.59 -6.52
N ALA A 183 0.50 -7.31 -6.29
CA ALA A 183 1.29 -6.45 -5.43
C ALA A 183 1.32 -7.02 -4.01
N LYS A 184 2.46 -6.94 -3.33
CA LYS A 184 2.61 -7.38 -1.93
C LYS A 184 2.30 -6.27 -0.94
N VAL A 185 2.49 -5.03 -1.38
CA VAL A 185 2.33 -3.82 -0.57
C VAL A 185 1.31 -2.89 -1.24
N THR A 186 0.44 -2.32 -0.44
CA THR A 186 -0.43 -1.21 -0.80
C THR A 186 0.11 0.07 -0.19
N VAL A 187 0.23 1.11 -1.00
CA VAL A 187 0.47 2.48 -0.56
C VAL A 187 -0.81 3.25 -0.85
N VAL A 188 -1.47 3.76 0.18
CA VAL A 188 -2.61 4.67 0.03
C VAL A 188 -2.09 6.09 0.16
N GLU A 189 -2.46 6.96 -0.77
CA GLU A 189 -2.21 8.40 -0.69
C GLU A 189 -3.56 9.12 -0.57
N LEU A 190 -3.76 9.86 0.53
CA LEU A 190 -4.82 10.85 0.64
C LEU A 190 -4.29 12.21 0.19
N PHE A 191 -4.94 12.84 -0.80
CA PHE A 191 -4.44 14.08 -1.41
C PHE A 191 -5.56 15.01 -1.84
N ASP A 192 -5.15 16.25 -2.16
CA ASP A 192 -5.99 17.31 -2.71
C ASP A 192 -5.26 17.96 -3.89
N TYR A 193 -5.97 18.32 -4.97
CA TYR A 193 -5.37 18.94 -6.16
C TYR A 193 -4.87 20.37 -5.95
N HIS A 194 -5.27 21.05 -4.88
CA HIS A 194 -4.78 22.37 -4.51
C HIS A 194 -3.65 22.34 -3.47
N CYS A 195 -3.28 21.15 -2.99
CA CYS A 195 -2.20 20.93 -2.02
C CYS A 195 -0.82 21.06 -2.69
N GLY A 196 -0.05 22.08 -2.30
CA GLY A 196 1.29 22.29 -2.86
C GLY A 196 2.29 21.16 -2.56
N VAL A 197 2.13 20.45 -1.44
CA VAL A 197 3.00 19.32 -1.06
C VAL A 197 2.64 18.06 -1.86
N CYS A 198 1.36 17.83 -2.13
CA CYS A 198 0.86 16.71 -2.91
C CYS A 198 1.38 16.76 -4.36
N LYS A 199 1.48 17.97 -4.93
CA LYS A 199 2.11 18.19 -6.25
C LYS A 199 3.60 17.80 -6.26
N ARG A 200 4.32 17.95 -5.14
CA ARG A 200 5.70 17.46 -5.03
C ARG A 200 5.75 15.94 -4.89
N ALA A 201 4.79 15.35 -4.18
CA ALA A 201 4.67 13.91 -4.00
C ALA A 201 4.36 13.15 -5.30
N THR A 202 3.81 13.83 -6.31
CA THR A 202 3.44 13.23 -7.61
C THR A 202 4.55 12.39 -8.24
N SER A 203 5.81 12.85 -8.16
CA SER A 203 6.95 12.11 -8.72
C SER A 203 7.19 10.76 -8.02
N LEU A 204 7.09 10.74 -6.69
CA LEU A 204 7.19 9.52 -5.89
C LEU A 204 6.08 8.54 -6.23
N VAL A 205 4.82 8.98 -6.21
CA VAL A 205 3.68 8.06 -6.42
C VAL A 205 3.62 7.54 -7.86
N GLN A 206 4.03 8.35 -8.84
CA GLN A 206 4.19 7.91 -10.22
C GLN A 206 5.31 6.86 -10.34
N GLU A 207 6.45 7.05 -9.65
CA GLU A 207 7.52 6.06 -9.57
C GLU A 207 7.02 4.74 -8.98
N LEU A 208 6.35 4.80 -7.83
CA LEU A 208 5.82 3.63 -7.12
C LEU A 208 4.80 2.86 -7.96
N ALA A 209 3.88 3.57 -8.63
CA ALA A 209 2.86 2.95 -9.48
C ALA A 209 3.45 2.27 -10.73
N HIS A 210 4.52 2.84 -11.32
CA HIS A 210 5.02 2.38 -12.63
C HIS A 210 6.24 1.44 -12.54
N LYS A 211 7.13 1.63 -11.56
CA LYS A 211 8.43 0.94 -11.53
C LYS A 211 8.45 -0.30 -10.64
N ASP A 212 7.73 -0.30 -9.52
CA ASP A 212 7.79 -1.38 -8.55
C ASP A 212 6.63 -2.39 -8.73
N PRO A 213 6.89 -3.60 -9.27
CA PRO A 213 5.83 -4.59 -9.50
C PRO A 213 5.24 -5.17 -8.20
N ALA A 214 5.90 -4.97 -7.06
CA ALA A 214 5.43 -5.44 -5.77
C ALA A 214 4.56 -4.41 -5.03
N VAL A 215 4.38 -3.21 -5.60
CA VAL A 215 3.61 -2.12 -5.00
C VAL A 215 2.38 -1.82 -5.86
N ARG A 216 1.25 -1.59 -5.21
CA ARG A 216 0.11 -0.88 -5.79
C ARG A 216 -0.12 0.40 -5.01
N VAL A 217 -0.49 1.45 -5.72
CA VAL A 217 -0.83 2.75 -5.16
C VAL A 217 -2.35 2.91 -5.24
N ILE A 218 -2.97 3.33 -4.14
CA ILE A 218 -4.39 3.67 -4.08
C ILE A 218 -4.49 5.17 -3.89
N PHE A 219 -5.09 5.83 -4.88
CA PHE A 219 -5.35 7.25 -4.88
C PHE A 219 -6.68 7.53 -4.18
N ARG A 220 -6.64 8.31 -3.11
CA ARG A 220 -7.80 8.72 -2.30
C ARG A 220 -7.95 10.23 -2.35
N GLU A 221 -8.99 10.65 -3.05
CA GLU A 221 -9.41 12.05 -3.08
C GLU A 221 -9.85 12.50 -1.68
N LEU A 222 -9.22 13.54 -1.15
CA LEU A 222 -9.54 14.18 0.12
C LEU A 222 -9.61 15.72 -0.09
N PRO A 223 -10.69 16.23 -0.72
CA PRO A 223 -10.82 17.64 -1.06
C PRO A 223 -11.16 18.50 0.17
N ILE A 224 -10.13 18.98 0.87
CA ILE A 224 -10.27 19.68 2.16
C ILE A 224 -9.73 21.12 2.14
N LEU A 225 -9.03 21.54 1.08
CA LEU A 225 -8.31 22.81 1.09
C LEU A 225 -9.10 23.98 0.52
N ARG A 226 -9.93 23.74 -0.50
CA ARG A 226 -10.71 24.78 -1.18
C ARG A 226 -12.04 24.24 -1.65
N LYS A 227 -12.97 25.15 -1.95
CA LYS A 227 -14.26 24.81 -2.54
C LYS A 227 -14.09 24.07 -3.88
N GLU A 228 -13.13 24.49 -4.69
CA GLU A 228 -12.86 23.90 -6.00
C GLU A 228 -12.18 22.52 -5.91
N SER A 229 -11.63 22.16 -4.74
CA SER A 229 -11.03 20.83 -4.53
C SER A 229 -12.05 19.72 -4.75
N ASP A 230 -13.30 19.92 -4.29
CA ASP A 230 -14.39 18.94 -4.45
C ASP A 230 -14.71 18.71 -5.93
N ALA A 231 -14.85 19.78 -6.71
CA ALA A 231 -15.08 19.67 -8.15
C ALA A 231 -13.91 18.95 -8.84
N ALA A 232 -12.66 19.28 -8.51
CA ALA A 232 -11.49 18.62 -9.07
C ALA A 232 -11.47 17.12 -8.76
N ALA A 233 -11.77 16.73 -7.51
CA ALA A 233 -11.88 15.35 -7.08
C ALA A 233 -12.99 14.58 -7.82
N ARG A 234 -14.18 15.16 -7.98
CA ARG A 234 -15.28 14.53 -8.74
C ARG A 234 -14.93 14.33 -10.20
N PHE A 235 -14.35 15.34 -10.85
CA PHE A 235 -13.92 15.23 -12.24
C PHE A 235 -12.83 14.18 -12.39
N ALA A 236 -11.89 14.10 -11.44
CA ALA A 236 -10.86 13.07 -11.45
C ALA A 236 -11.48 11.67 -11.36
N LEU A 237 -12.33 11.42 -10.36
CA LEU A 237 -13.01 10.13 -10.23
C LEU A 237 -13.89 9.80 -11.44
N ALA A 238 -14.57 10.78 -12.03
CA ALA A 238 -15.35 10.59 -13.25
C ALA A 238 -14.49 10.16 -14.46
N ALA A 239 -13.24 10.62 -14.54
CA ALA A 239 -12.34 10.23 -15.62
C ALA A 239 -12.04 8.71 -15.65
N ARG A 240 -12.27 7.99 -14.55
CA ARG A 240 -12.14 6.53 -14.50
C ARG A 240 -13.14 5.81 -15.42
N GLU A 241 -14.32 6.38 -15.63
CA GLU A 241 -15.38 5.83 -16.50
C GLU A 241 -15.01 5.89 -17.99
N GLN A 242 -13.94 6.62 -18.31
CA GLN A 242 -13.33 6.71 -19.63
C GLN A 242 -11.94 6.07 -19.68
N GLY A 243 -11.49 5.42 -18.59
CA GLY A 243 -10.21 4.75 -18.51
C GLY A 243 -8.99 5.67 -18.45
N ARG A 244 -9.16 6.97 -18.16
CA ARG A 244 -8.08 7.98 -18.20
C ARG A 244 -7.84 8.69 -16.87
N TYR A 245 -8.15 8.03 -15.75
CA TYR A 245 -7.95 8.59 -14.41
C TYR A 245 -6.51 9.09 -14.21
N LEU A 246 -5.49 8.24 -14.46
CA LEU A 246 -4.09 8.62 -14.18
C LEU A 246 -3.60 9.76 -15.06
N ASP A 247 -3.92 9.75 -16.35
CA ASP A 247 -3.56 10.83 -17.26
C ASP A 247 -4.11 12.17 -16.75
N TYR A 248 -5.38 12.16 -16.34
CA TYR A 248 -6.07 13.34 -15.87
C TYR A 248 -5.61 13.78 -14.47
N HIS A 249 -5.45 12.84 -13.54
CA HIS A 249 -4.90 13.07 -12.20
C HIS A 249 -3.52 13.76 -12.27
N PHE A 250 -2.59 13.22 -13.06
CA PHE A 250 -1.26 13.82 -13.20
C PHE A 250 -1.30 15.18 -13.93
N ALA A 251 -2.21 15.33 -14.90
CA ALA A 251 -2.41 16.63 -15.55
C ALA A 251 -2.95 17.68 -14.55
N LEU A 252 -3.89 17.32 -13.67
CA LEU A 252 -4.39 18.20 -12.60
C LEU A 252 -3.30 18.56 -11.59
N MET A 253 -2.52 17.57 -11.13
CA MET A 253 -1.41 17.79 -10.20
C MET A 253 -0.33 18.74 -10.76
N SER A 254 -0.14 18.75 -12.09
CA SER A 254 0.81 19.67 -12.74
C SER A 254 0.33 21.12 -12.83
N GLN A 255 -0.95 21.40 -12.54
CA GLN A 255 -1.49 22.76 -12.66
C GLN A 255 -1.10 23.65 -11.50
N SER A 256 -1.01 24.95 -11.77
CA SER A 256 -0.98 26.01 -10.76
C SER A 256 -2.30 26.78 -10.74
N GLY A 257 -2.59 27.44 -9.63
CA GLY A 257 -3.78 28.29 -9.50
C GLY A 257 -5.06 27.51 -9.19
N VAL A 258 -6.20 28.17 -9.40
CA VAL A 258 -7.53 27.64 -9.08
C VAL A 258 -8.04 26.78 -10.23
N LEU A 259 -8.47 25.56 -9.92
CA LEU A 259 -9.08 24.63 -10.86
C LEU A 259 -10.58 24.90 -11.00
N THR A 260 -10.96 25.93 -11.77
CA THR A 260 -12.37 26.17 -12.11
C THR A 260 -12.91 25.06 -13.02
N GLU A 261 -14.24 24.95 -13.14
CA GLU A 261 -14.85 23.93 -14.01
C GLU A 261 -14.39 24.06 -15.47
N GLU A 262 -14.24 25.29 -15.98
CA GLU A 262 -13.74 25.56 -17.33
C GLU A 262 -12.33 25.01 -17.50
N ARG A 263 -11.48 25.20 -16.49
CA ARG A 263 -10.10 24.71 -16.49
C ARG A 263 -10.06 23.18 -16.40
N LEU A 264 -10.90 22.57 -15.57
CA LEU A 264 -11.06 21.12 -15.49
C LEU A 264 -11.43 20.54 -16.86
N LEU A 265 -12.42 21.14 -17.54
CA LEU A 265 -12.84 20.72 -18.88
C LEU A 265 -11.76 20.95 -19.96
N GLU A 266 -10.96 22.00 -19.84
CA GLU A 266 -9.82 22.24 -20.74
C GLU A 266 -8.75 21.14 -20.60
N ILE A 267 -8.39 20.80 -19.35
CA ILE A 267 -7.42 19.73 -19.05
C ILE A 267 -7.98 18.37 -19.48
N ALA A 268 -9.29 18.16 -19.35
CA ALA A 268 -9.94 16.95 -19.83
C ALA A 268 -9.72 16.78 -21.35
N ARG A 269 -9.89 17.86 -22.12
CA ARG A 269 -9.64 17.82 -23.57
C ARG A 269 -8.18 17.53 -23.91
N SER A 270 -7.23 18.13 -23.19
CA SER A 270 -5.79 17.89 -23.44
C SER A 270 -5.36 16.47 -23.10
N THR A 271 -6.06 15.84 -22.16
CA THR A 271 -5.92 14.42 -21.81
C THR A 271 -6.88 13.52 -22.59
N GLY A 272 -7.49 14.02 -23.68
CA GLY A 272 -8.33 13.24 -24.58
C GLY A 272 -9.55 12.57 -23.94
N LEU A 273 -10.10 13.18 -22.89
CA LEU A 273 -11.40 12.86 -22.31
C LEU A 273 -12.52 13.60 -23.07
N ASP A 274 -13.69 12.96 -23.17
CA ASP A 274 -14.92 13.65 -23.56
C ASP A 274 -15.39 14.50 -22.37
N GLY A 275 -15.26 15.82 -22.49
CA GLY A 275 -15.65 16.77 -21.45
C GLY A 275 -17.15 16.79 -21.14
N LYS A 276 -18.03 16.50 -22.11
CA LYS A 276 -19.48 16.43 -21.85
C LYS A 276 -19.81 15.20 -21.02
N LYS A 277 -19.27 14.04 -21.41
CA LYS A 277 -19.42 12.80 -20.64
C LYS A 277 -18.81 12.95 -19.25
N LEU A 278 -17.61 13.54 -19.15
CA LEU A 278 -16.92 13.77 -17.89
C LEU A 278 -17.76 14.61 -16.92
N LYS A 279 -18.33 15.73 -17.39
CA LYS A 279 -19.18 16.60 -16.57
C LYS A 279 -20.43 15.89 -16.06
N ALA A 280 -21.06 15.08 -16.92
CA ALA A 280 -22.23 14.29 -16.52
C ALA A 280 -21.86 13.25 -15.44
N ASP A 281 -20.78 12.50 -15.66
CA ASP A 281 -20.29 11.47 -14.73
C ASP A 281 -19.82 12.07 -13.38
N ALA A 282 -19.27 13.28 -13.39
CA ALA A 282 -18.83 14.01 -12.19
C ALA A 282 -20.00 14.40 -11.26
N SER A 283 -21.23 14.41 -11.77
CA SER A 283 -22.45 14.70 -10.99
C SER A 283 -23.08 13.44 -10.39
N ALA A 284 -22.48 12.26 -10.56
CA ALA A 284 -23.04 11.01 -10.08
C ALA A 284 -23.06 10.96 -8.53
N PRO A 285 -24.22 10.65 -7.89
CA PRO A 285 -24.35 10.61 -6.43
C PRO A 285 -23.36 9.65 -5.75
N LYS A 286 -22.95 8.58 -6.44
CA LYS A 286 -21.94 7.64 -5.94
C LYS A 286 -20.60 8.29 -5.58
N LEU A 287 -20.25 9.41 -6.22
CA LEU A 287 -19.01 10.13 -5.94
C LEU A 287 -19.07 10.87 -4.61
N GLU A 288 -20.25 11.37 -4.22
CA GLU A 288 -20.46 11.95 -2.90
C GLU A 288 -20.14 10.93 -1.81
N THR A 289 -20.73 9.74 -1.92
CA THR A 289 -20.52 8.66 -0.96
C THR A 289 -19.05 8.23 -0.89
N ALA A 290 -18.36 8.23 -2.04
CA ALA A 290 -16.93 7.93 -2.09
C ALA A 290 -16.08 8.97 -1.35
N LEU A 291 -16.30 10.26 -1.63
CA LEU A 291 -15.56 11.36 -1.00
C LEU A 291 -15.84 11.42 0.51
N GLN A 292 -17.09 11.29 0.92
CA GLN A 292 -17.48 11.23 2.32
C GLN A 292 -16.83 10.05 3.04
N SER A 293 -16.81 8.86 2.42
CA SER A 293 -16.14 7.69 3.01
C SER A 293 -14.64 7.89 3.17
N ASN A 294 -13.98 8.60 2.25
CA ASN A 294 -12.55 8.92 2.36
C ASN A 294 -12.31 9.91 3.51
N PHE A 295 -13.15 10.94 3.61
CA PHE A 295 -13.09 11.94 4.67
C PHE A 295 -13.25 11.32 6.06
N GLU A 296 -14.27 10.46 6.25
CA GLU A 296 -14.47 9.78 7.53
C GLU A 296 -13.32 8.84 7.89
N ALA A 297 -12.73 8.15 6.90
CA ALA A 297 -11.57 7.32 7.14
C ALA A 297 -10.36 8.16 7.57
N ALA A 298 -10.11 9.30 6.93
CA ALA A 298 -9.08 10.26 7.32
C ALA A 298 -9.31 10.77 8.76
N GLN A 299 -10.54 11.16 9.10
CA GLN A 299 -10.88 11.62 10.44
C GLN A 299 -10.67 10.55 11.52
N ARG A 300 -11.09 9.29 11.26
CA ARG A 300 -10.86 8.18 12.20
C ARG A 300 -9.37 7.94 12.43
N MET A 301 -8.55 8.12 11.40
CA MET A 301 -7.09 8.04 11.47
C MET A 301 -6.42 9.29 12.04
N ARG A 302 -7.19 10.33 12.38
CA ARG A 302 -6.69 11.66 12.80
C ARG A 302 -5.75 12.28 11.77
N LEU A 303 -6.00 12.04 10.49
CA LEU A 303 -5.29 12.65 9.38
C LEU A 303 -5.97 13.98 9.04
N ASP A 304 -5.36 15.06 9.49
CA ASP A 304 -5.85 16.44 9.40
C ASP A 304 -5.31 17.19 8.17
N GLY A 305 -4.40 16.58 7.39
CA GLY A 305 -3.74 17.22 6.27
C GLY A 305 -3.44 16.31 5.09
N THR A 306 -3.08 16.96 3.98
CA THR A 306 -2.63 16.31 2.74
C THR A 306 -1.20 16.75 2.38
N PRO A 307 -0.37 15.86 1.79
CA PRO A 307 -0.66 14.45 1.58
C PRO A 307 -0.55 13.66 2.89
N SER A 308 -1.28 12.56 2.98
CA SER A 308 -1.07 11.56 4.04
C SER A 308 -0.91 10.19 3.40
N PHE A 309 0.11 9.45 3.83
CA PHE A 309 0.42 8.13 3.29
C PHE A 309 0.11 7.04 4.30
N ILE A 310 -0.41 5.92 3.80
CA ILE A 310 -0.54 4.69 4.57
C ILE A 310 0.12 3.58 3.80
N VAL A 311 1.00 2.83 4.45
CA VAL A 311 1.65 1.65 3.88
C VAL A 311 1.16 0.42 4.61
N THR A 312 0.62 -0.55 3.85
CA THR A 312 0.15 -1.82 4.40
C THR A 312 0.54 -3.01 3.53
N SER A 313 0.81 -4.14 4.16
CA SER A 313 1.03 -5.42 3.47
C SER A 313 -0.30 -6.08 3.13
N GLN A 314 -0.43 -6.72 1.96
CA GLN A 314 -1.67 -7.42 1.56
C GLN A 314 -2.15 -8.49 2.55
N ASN A 315 -1.23 -9.09 3.32
CA ASN A 315 -1.53 -10.11 4.31
C ASN A 315 -1.96 -9.53 5.68
N GLY A 316 -2.11 -8.21 5.80
CA GLY A 316 -2.51 -7.53 7.04
C GLY A 316 -1.46 -7.50 8.15
N ALA A 317 -0.25 -8.02 7.93
CA ALA A 317 0.79 -8.14 8.94
C ALA A 317 1.51 -6.80 9.27
N PHE A 318 1.37 -5.80 8.41
CA PHE A 318 2.03 -4.52 8.52
C PHE A 318 1.06 -3.41 8.19
N LEU A 319 1.08 -2.37 9.03
CA LEU A 319 0.41 -1.12 8.81
C LEU A 319 1.26 0.01 9.39
N ARG A 320 1.52 1.04 8.59
CA ARG A 320 2.11 2.30 9.06
C ARG A 320 1.42 3.48 8.42
N VAL A 321 1.07 4.45 9.25
CA VAL A 321 0.54 5.74 8.84
C VAL A 321 1.68 6.76 8.87
N ILE A 322 1.79 7.57 7.83
CA ILE A 322 2.85 8.57 7.62
C ILE A 322 2.16 9.87 7.20
N PRO A 323 1.87 10.78 8.15
CA PRO A 323 1.36 12.11 7.83
C PRO A 323 2.40 12.92 7.06
N GLY A 324 1.99 13.60 6.00
CA GLY A 324 2.88 14.43 5.18
C GLY A 324 3.74 13.65 4.18
N LEU A 325 4.63 14.37 3.48
CA LEU A 325 5.56 13.80 2.51
C LEU A 325 6.93 13.57 3.15
N ASP A 326 7.18 12.33 3.58
CA ASP A 326 8.51 11.84 3.96
C ASP A 326 8.87 10.62 3.09
N GLU A 327 9.61 10.87 2.01
CA GLU A 327 10.00 9.80 1.08
C GLU A 327 10.83 8.70 1.75
N GLY A 328 11.66 9.05 2.74
CA GLY A 328 12.52 8.11 3.45
C GLY A 328 11.69 7.15 4.31
N ALA A 329 10.75 7.70 5.08
CA ALA A 329 9.81 6.92 5.88
C ALA A 329 8.92 6.04 5.00
N ILE A 330 8.41 6.57 3.89
CA ILE A 330 7.56 5.80 2.95
C ILE A 330 8.33 4.62 2.36
N ARG A 331 9.56 4.84 1.85
CA ARG A 331 10.38 3.77 1.27
C ARG A 331 10.78 2.73 2.32
N THR A 332 11.09 3.15 3.54
CA THR A 332 11.40 2.26 4.66
C THR A 332 10.18 1.40 5.01
N ALA A 333 9.00 2.01 5.15
CA ALA A 333 7.76 1.29 5.41
C ALA A 333 7.42 0.28 4.30
N ILE A 334 7.63 0.63 3.03
CA ILE A 334 7.45 -0.30 1.91
C ILE A 334 8.42 -1.48 2.02
N ALA A 335 9.69 -1.24 2.36
CA ALA A 335 10.69 -2.29 2.51
C ALA A 335 10.37 -3.24 3.67
N GLU A 336 9.85 -2.72 4.78
CA GLU A 336 9.39 -3.50 5.93
C GLU A 336 8.12 -4.30 5.59
N ALA A 337 7.12 -3.66 4.98
CA ALA A 337 5.89 -4.30 4.54
C ALA A 337 6.14 -5.48 3.59
N LYS A 338 7.15 -5.39 2.71
CA LYS A 338 7.56 -6.51 1.83
C LYS A 338 8.10 -7.73 2.59
N LYS A 339 8.65 -7.53 3.78
CA LYS A 339 9.25 -8.58 4.62
C LYS A 339 8.27 -9.12 5.66
N ALA A 340 7.19 -8.38 5.96
CA ALA A 340 6.21 -8.73 6.96
C ALA A 340 5.51 -10.06 6.64
N LYS A 341 5.48 -10.94 7.64
CA LYS A 341 4.78 -12.23 7.61
C LYS A 341 3.60 -12.15 8.58
N PRO A 342 2.45 -12.78 8.26
CA PRO A 342 1.34 -12.81 9.20
C PRO A 342 1.78 -13.47 10.52
N ALA A 343 1.28 -12.96 11.64
CA ALA A 343 1.37 -13.67 12.91
C ALA A 343 0.63 -15.01 12.72
N GLY A 344 1.38 -16.11 12.84
CA GLY A 344 0.92 -17.46 12.57
C GLY A 344 0.00 -18.02 13.63
#